data_AF-A0A822YQV4-F1
#
_entry.id   AF-A0A822YQV4-F1
#
_cell.length_a   1.000
_cell.length_b   1.000
_cell.length_c   1.000
_cell.angle_alpha   90.00
_cell.angle_beta   90.00
_cell.angle_gamma   90.00
#
_symmetry.space_group_name_H-M   'P 1'
#
loop_
_entity.id
_entity.type
_entity.pdbx_description
1 polymer ?
#
loop_
_entity_poly.entity_id
_entity_poly.type
_entity_poly.pdbx_seq_one_letter_code
_entity_poly.pdbx_strand_id
1 'polypeptide(L)'
;MGKTGLFDLEKHFAFYGAYHSNPFNIAIHMMFVWPILFTALVPFYFTPSFFGFPHIEFSLFGNNVQLVLNLGFLFTLFYALFYTPLDKKAGSLAALFCFLCWFGSSIHATKLGFSLAWKVALAAQLFCWTGQFLGHGVFEMTFMSHLKYDSSLSIRFIQII
;
A
#
# COMPACT_ATOMS: atom_id res chain seq x y z
N MET A 1 28.34 8.33 8.13
CA MET A 1 27.64 8.75 9.37
C MET A 1 26.41 7.88 9.51
N GLY A 2 26.46 6.88 10.40
CA GLY A 2 25.36 5.92 10.59
C GLY A 2 24.15 6.61 11.21
N LYS A 3 22.96 6.37 10.66
CA LYS A 3 21.70 6.81 11.26
C LYS A 3 21.44 5.91 12.47
N THR A 4 21.84 6.31 13.66
CA THR A 4 21.43 5.63 14.90
C THR A 4 20.03 6.10 15.29
N GLY A 5 19.05 5.18 15.32
CA GLY A 5 17.69 5.43 15.81
C GLY A 5 16.65 4.51 15.17
N LEU A 6 15.38 4.63 15.57
CA LEU A 6 14.17 3.96 15.04
C LEU A 6 14.04 3.93 13.48
N PHE A 7 14.88 4.69 12.78
CA PHE A 7 14.97 4.81 11.33
C PHE A 7 16.20 4.10 10.72
N ASP A 8 16.94 3.30 11.52
CA ASP A 8 17.99 2.38 11.05
C ASP A 8 17.37 1.10 10.50
N LEU A 9 16.59 1.30 9.44
CA LEU A 9 15.77 0.27 8.81
C LEU A 9 16.60 -0.85 8.20
N GLU A 10 17.84 -0.54 7.79
CA GLU A 10 18.78 -1.53 7.29
C GLU A 10 19.04 -2.58 8.37
N LYS A 11 19.19 -2.17 9.64
CA LYS A 11 19.35 -3.11 10.75
C LYS A 11 18.07 -3.87 11.14
N HIS A 12 16.92 -3.21 11.11
CA HIS A 12 15.64 -3.84 11.49
C HIS A 12 15.09 -4.78 10.41
N PHE A 13 15.31 -4.47 9.13
CA PHE A 13 14.77 -5.21 8.00
C PHE A 13 15.79 -6.06 7.24
N ALA A 14 17.11 -5.89 7.42
CA ALA A 14 18.10 -6.86 6.92
C ALA A 14 17.86 -8.26 7.48
N PHE A 15 17.45 -8.35 8.75
CA PHE A 15 17.12 -9.63 9.36
C PHE A 15 15.87 -10.26 8.71
N TYR A 16 14.85 -9.46 8.36
CA TYR A 16 13.62 -9.96 7.73
C TYR A 16 13.79 -10.30 6.24
N GLY A 17 14.46 -9.43 5.48
CA GLY A 17 14.75 -9.61 4.06
C GLY A 17 15.76 -10.72 3.78
N ALA A 18 16.51 -11.19 4.78
CA ALA A 18 17.35 -12.38 4.68
C ALA A 18 16.55 -13.68 4.55
N TYR A 19 15.28 -13.69 5.01
CA TYR A 19 14.39 -14.87 4.94
C TYR A 19 13.33 -14.77 3.82
N HIS A 20 13.09 -13.57 3.29
CA HIS A 20 12.06 -13.28 2.26
C HIS A 20 12.70 -12.85 0.94
N SER A 21 13.58 -13.69 0.38
CA SER A 21 14.39 -13.35 -0.80
C SER A 21 13.90 -13.94 -2.12
N ASN A 22 12.77 -14.67 -2.13
CA ASN A 22 12.27 -15.27 -3.37
C ASN A 22 11.71 -14.18 -4.30
N PRO A 23 12.30 -13.96 -5.50
CA PRO A 23 11.90 -12.86 -6.40
C PRO A 23 10.43 -12.94 -6.86
N PHE A 24 9.85 -14.14 -6.92
CA PHE A 24 8.43 -14.31 -7.25
C PHE A 24 7.53 -13.88 -6.09
N ASN A 25 7.87 -14.22 -4.84
CA ASN A 25 7.10 -13.74 -3.69
C ASN A 25 7.14 -12.21 -3.62
N ILE A 26 8.32 -11.63 -3.84
CA ILE A 26 8.52 -10.18 -3.87
C ILE A 26 7.64 -9.55 -4.96
N ALA A 27 7.63 -10.10 -6.16
CA ALA A 27 6.80 -9.59 -7.25
C ALA A 27 5.30 -9.68 -6.94
N ILE A 28 4.84 -10.75 -6.30
CA ILE A 28 3.45 -10.93 -5.86
C ILE A 28 3.07 -9.83 -4.85
N HIS A 29 3.91 -9.59 -3.83
CA HIS A 29 3.68 -8.54 -2.84
C HIS A 29 3.65 -7.15 -3.46
N MET A 30 4.65 -6.83 -4.27
CA MET A 30 4.75 -5.56 -5.00
C MET A 30 3.55 -5.29 -5.91
N MET A 31 2.95 -6.34 -6.47
CA MET A 31 1.78 -6.24 -7.33
C MET A 31 0.49 -6.05 -6.53
N PHE A 32 0.31 -6.80 -5.43
CA PHE A 32 -0.94 -6.82 -4.67
C PHE A 32 -1.06 -5.74 -3.59
N VAL A 33 0.03 -5.16 -3.13
CA VAL A 33 -0.01 -4.08 -2.13
C VAL A 33 -0.85 -2.89 -2.57
N TRP A 34 -0.71 -2.44 -3.81
CA TRP A 34 -1.41 -1.24 -4.28
C TRP A 34 -2.92 -1.47 -4.46
N PRO A 35 -3.38 -2.59 -5.06
CA PRO A 35 -4.79 -2.96 -5.02
C PRO A 35 -5.36 -3.12 -3.61
N ILE A 36 -4.58 -3.67 -2.66
CA ILE A 36 -5.00 -3.77 -1.25
C ILE A 36 -5.19 -2.37 -0.65
N LEU A 37 -4.21 -1.47 -0.79
CA LEU A 37 -4.34 -0.11 -0.29
C LEU A 37 -5.53 0.61 -0.94
N PHE A 38 -5.65 0.56 -2.26
CA PHE A 38 -6.77 1.14 -3.01
C PHE A 38 -8.12 0.67 -2.46
N THR A 39 -8.30 -0.65 -2.31
CA THR A 39 -9.58 -1.21 -1.90
C THR A 39 -9.87 -0.99 -0.42
N ALA A 40 -8.83 -0.89 0.42
CA ALA A 40 -8.98 -0.51 1.82
C ALA A 40 -9.46 0.95 1.97
N LEU A 41 -9.09 1.84 1.06
CA LEU A 41 -9.50 3.24 1.06
C LEU A 41 -10.95 3.48 0.59
N VAL A 42 -11.55 2.55 -0.17
CA VAL A 42 -12.93 2.65 -0.67
C VAL A 42 -13.97 2.83 0.45
N PRO A 43 -14.05 1.98 1.49
CA PRO A 43 -15.03 2.19 2.57
C PRO A 43 -14.78 3.49 3.34
N PHE A 44 -13.53 3.92 3.48
CA PHE A 44 -13.20 5.18 4.16
C PHE A 44 -13.71 6.41 3.43
N TYR A 45 -13.93 6.35 2.12
CA TYR A 45 -14.56 7.44 1.36
C TYR A 45 -15.91 7.88 1.96
N PHE A 46 -16.69 6.93 2.49
CA PHE A 46 -18.02 7.19 3.04
C PHE A 46 -18.01 7.73 4.48
N THR A 47 -16.83 7.99 5.04
CA THR A 47 -16.68 8.59 6.37
C THR A 47 -16.80 10.12 6.30
N PRO A 48 -17.29 10.78 7.36
CA PRO A 48 -17.48 12.24 7.36
C PRO A 48 -16.17 13.00 7.09
N SER A 49 -16.29 14.15 6.42
CA SER A 49 -15.18 15.09 6.25
C SER A 49 -14.70 15.59 7.62
N PHE A 50 -13.39 15.75 7.79
CA PHE A 50 -12.85 16.33 9.02
C PHE A 50 -13.22 17.80 9.14
N PHE A 51 -13.58 18.22 10.35
CA PHE A 51 -13.83 19.62 10.72
C PHE A 51 -14.82 20.37 9.80
N GLY A 52 -15.67 19.65 9.06
CA GLY A 52 -16.59 20.25 8.09
C GLY A 52 -15.90 20.89 6.89
N PHE A 53 -14.65 20.49 6.57
CA PHE A 53 -13.97 21.00 5.38
C PHE A 53 -14.78 20.69 4.11
N PRO A 54 -14.86 21.66 3.18
CA PRO A 54 -15.59 21.47 1.94
C PRO A 54 -14.95 20.36 1.11
N HIS A 55 -15.78 19.68 0.34
CA HIS A 55 -15.31 18.70 -0.61
C HIS A 55 -14.62 19.39 -1.80
N ILE A 56 -13.58 18.75 -2.33
CA ILE A 56 -12.92 19.21 -3.55
C ILE A 56 -13.66 18.56 -4.72
N GLU A 57 -14.40 19.37 -5.47
CA GLU A 57 -15.26 18.90 -6.56
C GLU A 57 -14.72 19.37 -7.91
N PHE A 58 -14.65 18.44 -8.86
CA PHE A 58 -14.27 18.73 -10.24
C PHE A 58 -14.89 17.68 -11.18
N SER A 59 -15.03 18.06 -12.45
CA SER A 59 -15.49 17.14 -13.49
C SER A 59 -14.30 16.48 -14.18
N LEU A 60 -14.30 15.15 -14.24
CA LEU A 60 -13.28 14.36 -14.92
C LEU A 60 -13.95 13.36 -15.86
N PHE A 61 -13.67 13.48 -17.16
CA PHE A 61 -14.29 12.67 -18.22
C PHE A 61 -15.83 12.65 -18.13
N GLY A 62 -16.45 13.80 -17.83
CA GLY A 62 -17.91 13.93 -17.70
C GLY A 62 -18.50 13.33 -16.42
N ASN A 63 -17.67 12.89 -15.47
CA ASN A 63 -18.11 12.42 -14.16
C ASN A 63 -17.79 13.48 -13.10
N ASN A 64 -18.75 13.77 -12.22
CA ASN A 64 -18.49 14.58 -11.03
C ASN A 64 -17.66 13.75 -10.05
N VAL A 65 -16.44 14.18 -9.81
CA VAL A 65 -15.53 13.58 -8.83
C VAL A 65 -15.52 14.49 -7.62
N GLN A 66 -15.74 13.88 -6.46
CA GLN A 66 -15.68 14.54 -5.18
C GLN A 66 -14.56 13.89 -4.37
N LEU A 67 -13.60 14.70 -3.91
CA LEU A 67 -12.57 14.25 -2.97
C LEU A 67 -12.94 14.74 -1.58
N VAL A 68 -12.88 13.82 -0.62
CA VAL A 68 -13.24 14.08 0.77
C VAL A 68 -11.99 14.00 1.64
N LEU A 69 -11.74 15.05 2.42
CA LEU A 69 -10.68 15.07 3.43
C LEU A 69 -11.18 14.37 4.70
N ASN A 70 -11.20 13.05 4.67
CA ASN A 70 -11.67 12.18 5.76
C ASN A 70 -10.60 11.14 6.17
N LEU A 71 -11.01 10.09 6.88
CA LEU A 71 -10.12 9.03 7.33
C LEU A 71 -9.26 8.45 6.19
N GLY A 72 -9.79 8.32 4.97
CA GLY A 72 -9.04 7.82 3.82
C GLY A 72 -7.87 8.75 3.44
N PHE A 73 -8.10 10.06 3.48
CA PHE A 73 -7.04 11.05 3.25
C PHE A 73 -6.00 11.01 4.38
N LEU A 74 -6.43 10.88 5.65
CA LEU A 74 -5.51 10.80 6.79
C LEU A 74 -4.59 9.57 6.70
N PHE A 75 -5.13 8.39 6.39
CA PHE A 75 -4.33 7.19 6.18
C PHE A 75 -3.32 7.37 5.04
N THR A 76 -3.77 7.96 3.93
CA THR A 76 -2.91 8.25 2.78
C THR A 76 -1.76 9.18 3.15
N LEU A 77 -2.06 10.25 3.87
CA LEU A 77 -1.05 11.21 4.34
C LEU A 77 -0.06 10.56 5.30
N PHE A 78 -0.57 9.75 6.24
CA PHE A 78 0.26 9.01 7.18
C PHE A 78 1.26 8.11 6.44
N TYR A 79 0.81 7.26 5.51
CA TYR A 79 1.70 6.37 4.77
C TYR A 79 2.68 7.14 3.85
N ALA A 80 2.22 8.21 3.18
CA ALA A 80 3.09 9.03 2.35
C ALA A 80 4.23 9.68 3.17
N LEU A 81 3.91 10.23 4.34
CA LEU A 81 4.89 10.81 5.27
C LEU A 81 5.78 9.75 5.92
N PHE A 82 5.26 8.54 6.12
CA PHE A 82 6.03 7.42 6.66
C PHE A 82 7.06 6.90 5.65
N TYR A 83 6.69 6.70 4.38
CA TYR A 83 7.59 6.10 3.37
C TYR A 83 8.61 7.09 2.78
N THR A 84 8.26 8.36 2.61
CA THR A 84 9.15 9.36 1.97
C THR A 84 10.53 9.48 2.63
N PRO A 85 10.66 9.49 3.98
CA PRO A 85 11.96 9.57 4.66
C PRO A 85 12.79 8.27 4.60
N LEU A 86 12.18 7.12 4.28
CA LEU A 86 12.86 5.82 4.30
C LEU A 86 13.85 5.72 3.13
N ASP A 87 13.40 6.09 1.91
CA ASP A 87 14.24 6.20 0.72
C ASP A 87 13.72 7.32 -0.18
N LYS A 88 14.63 8.18 -0.69
CA LYS A 88 14.21 9.35 -1.47
C LYS A 88 13.49 8.99 -2.77
N LYS A 89 13.87 7.91 -3.44
CA LYS A 89 13.30 7.52 -4.74
C LYS A 89 12.10 6.59 -4.54
N ALA A 90 12.31 5.47 -3.86
CA ALA A 90 11.28 4.47 -3.61
C ALA A 90 10.19 4.99 -2.67
N GLY A 91 10.57 5.73 -1.62
CA GLY A 91 9.63 6.35 -0.70
C GLY A 91 8.75 7.42 -1.35
N SER A 92 9.35 8.29 -2.19
CA SER A 92 8.56 9.28 -2.96
C SER A 92 7.63 8.61 -3.97
N LEU A 93 8.06 7.52 -4.61
CA LEU A 93 7.21 6.74 -5.51
C LEU A 93 6.05 6.06 -4.75
N ALA A 94 6.32 5.51 -3.56
CA ALA A 94 5.30 4.94 -2.70
C ALA A 94 4.29 6.00 -2.24
N ALA A 95 4.76 7.20 -1.87
CA ALA A 95 3.89 8.32 -1.54
C ALA A 95 2.98 8.71 -2.72
N LEU A 96 3.53 8.78 -3.94
CA LEU A 96 2.74 9.01 -5.15
C LEU A 96 1.66 7.94 -5.34
N PHE A 97 2.02 6.65 -5.20
CA PHE A 97 1.04 5.57 -5.31
C PHE A 97 -0.04 5.60 -4.21
N CYS A 98 0.29 6.01 -2.98
CA CYS A 98 -0.70 6.20 -1.93
C CYS A 98 -1.74 7.25 -2.36
N PHE A 99 -1.31 8.41 -2.86
CA PHE A 99 -2.22 9.45 -3.36
C PHE A 99 -3.02 9.01 -4.59
N LEU A 100 -2.42 8.26 -5.51
CA LEU A 100 -3.13 7.68 -6.65
C LEU A 100 -4.20 6.67 -6.19
N CYS A 101 -3.91 5.85 -5.18
CA CYS A 101 -4.86 4.93 -4.59
C CYS A 101 -6.04 5.67 -3.96
N TRP A 102 -5.79 6.71 -3.17
CA TRP A 102 -6.84 7.54 -2.57
C TRP A 102 -7.71 8.26 -3.59
N PHE A 103 -7.07 8.87 -4.60
CA PHE A 103 -7.77 9.55 -5.68
C PHE A 103 -8.66 8.57 -6.46
N GLY A 104 -8.09 7.43 -6.87
CA GLY A 104 -8.80 6.40 -7.60
C GLY A 104 -9.93 5.75 -6.78
N SER A 105 -9.70 5.48 -5.49
CA SER A 105 -10.71 4.90 -4.61
C SER A 105 -11.88 5.86 -4.43
N SER A 106 -11.63 7.17 -4.34
CA SER A 106 -12.66 8.20 -4.23
C SER A 106 -13.53 8.27 -5.50
N ILE A 107 -12.91 8.21 -6.68
CA ILE A 107 -13.65 8.13 -7.96
C ILE A 107 -14.52 6.87 -8.00
N HIS A 108 -13.96 5.72 -7.60
CA HIS A 108 -14.67 4.44 -7.67
C HIS A 108 -15.83 4.39 -6.68
N ALA A 109 -15.62 4.86 -5.46
CA ALA A 109 -16.64 4.95 -4.41
C ALA A 109 -17.77 5.90 -4.81
N THR A 110 -17.45 7.06 -5.41
CA THR A 110 -18.46 8.01 -5.93
C THR A 110 -19.33 7.35 -7.01
N LYS A 111 -18.72 6.63 -7.95
CA LYS A 111 -19.43 6.00 -9.07
C LYS A 111 -20.31 4.82 -8.66
N LEU A 112 -19.82 3.97 -7.76
CA LEU A 112 -20.54 2.74 -7.36
C LEU A 112 -21.53 2.98 -6.22
N GLY A 113 -21.33 4.03 -5.41
CA GLY A 113 -22.06 4.24 -4.17
C GLY A 113 -21.78 3.15 -3.12
N PHE A 114 -22.19 3.38 -1.87
CA PHE A 114 -21.83 2.51 -0.75
C PHE A 114 -22.25 1.05 -0.97
N SER A 115 -23.52 0.81 -1.36
CA SER A 115 -24.12 -0.53 -1.46
C SER A 115 -23.31 -1.54 -2.30
N LEU A 116 -22.62 -1.06 -3.34
CA LEU A 116 -21.81 -1.90 -4.23
C LEU A 116 -20.30 -1.73 -3.97
N ALA A 117 -19.83 -0.51 -3.68
CA ALA A 117 -18.41 -0.21 -3.53
C ALA A 117 -17.73 -1.07 -2.46
N TRP A 118 -18.33 -1.22 -1.27
CA TRP A 118 -17.71 -2.01 -0.19
C TRP A 118 -17.65 -3.51 -0.53
N LYS A 119 -18.60 -4.03 -1.31
CA LYS A 119 -18.63 -5.45 -1.73
C LYS A 119 -17.51 -5.74 -2.72
N VAL A 120 -17.34 -4.87 -3.70
CA VAL A 120 -16.24 -4.96 -4.68
C VAL A 120 -14.89 -4.85 -3.96
N ALA A 121 -14.76 -3.90 -3.04
CA ALA A 121 -13.56 -3.76 -2.23
C ALA A 121 -13.26 -5.02 -1.40
N LEU A 122 -14.26 -5.59 -0.72
CA LEU A 122 -14.10 -6.81 0.07
C LEU A 122 -13.69 -8.01 -0.80
N ALA A 123 -14.32 -8.21 -1.96
CA ALA A 123 -13.97 -9.29 -2.87
C ALA A 123 -12.51 -9.17 -3.36
N ALA A 124 -12.09 -7.96 -3.72
CA ALA A 124 -10.72 -7.68 -4.14
C ALA A 124 -9.71 -7.85 -2.99
N GLN A 125 -10.03 -7.43 -1.77
CA GLN A 125 -9.22 -7.67 -0.58
C GLN A 125 -8.97 -9.17 -0.36
N LEU A 126 -10.03 -9.98 -0.35
CA LEU A 126 -9.92 -11.44 -0.18
C LEU A 126 -9.04 -12.07 -1.25
N PHE A 127 -9.22 -11.67 -2.51
CA PHE A 127 -8.40 -12.15 -3.63
C PHE A 127 -6.92 -11.78 -3.47
N CYS A 128 -6.63 -10.50 -3.22
CA CYS A 128 -5.25 -10.01 -3.14
C CYS A 128 -4.51 -10.57 -1.93
N TRP A 129 -5.14 -10.62 -0.75
CA TRP A 129 -4.57 -11.23 0.45
C TRP A 129 -4.33 -12.73 0.26
N THR A 130 -5.26 -13.45 -0.39
CA THR A 130 -5.03 -14.87 -0.73
C THR A 130 -3.78 -15.02 -1.61
N GLY A 131 -3.60 -14.15 -2.60
CA GLY A 131 -2.39 -14.11 -3.43
C GLY A 131 -1.11 -13.90 -2.63
N GLN A 132 -1.09 -12.92 -1.72
CA GLN A 132 0.06 -12.66 -0.85
C GLN A 132 0.36 -13.82 0.10
N PHE A 133 -0.66 -14.40 0.74
CA PHE A 133 -0.48 -15.55 1.62
C PHE A 133 0.00 -16.81 0.89
N LEU A 134 -0.47 -17.05 -0.34
CA LEU A 134 0.03 -18.13 -1.19
C LEU A 134 1.49 -17.87 -1.62
N GLY A 135 1.84 -16.62 -1.92
CA GLY A 135 3.21 -16.21 -2.19
C GLY A 135 4.16 -16.61 -1.06
N HIS A 136 3.82 -16.19 0.16
CA HIS A 136 4.56 -16.58 1.36
C HIS A 136 4.59 -18.11 1.57
N GLY A 137 3.42 -18.76 1.57
CA GLY A 137 3.29 -20.19 1.89
C GLY A 137 4.01 -21.12 0.92
N VAL A 138 3.96 -20.84 -0.38
CA VAL A 138 4.55 -21.71 -1.41
C VAL A 138 6.05 -21.44 -1.58
N PHE A 139 6.46 -20.18 -1.62
CA PHE A 139 7.81 -19.82 -2.03
C PHE A 139 8.81 -19.69 -0.88
N GLU A 140 8.35 -19.51 0.36
CA GLU A 140 9.25 -19.33 1.51
C GLU A 140 9.34 -20.57 2.39
N MET A 141 8.31 -21.43 2.41
CA MET A 141 8.42 -22.76 3.05
C MET A 141 9.47 -23.64 2.34
N THR A 142 9.58 -23.55 1.02
CA THR A 142 10.49 -24.38 0.21
C THR A 142 11.96 -23.92 0.33
N PHE A 143 12.19 -22.64 0.67
CA PHE A 143 13.53 -22.03 0.71
C PHE A 143 14.31 -22.37 1.99
N MET A 144 13.64 -22.80 3.07
CA MET A 144 14.30 -23.18 4.34
C MET A 144 15.27 -24.36 4.23
N SER A 145 15.29 -25.08 3.10
CA SER A 145 16.24 -26.18 2.88
C SER A 145 17.59 -25.73 2.29
N HIS A 146 17.68 -24.56 1.64
CA HIS A 146 18.84 -24.19 0.81
C HIS A 146 19.27 -22.70 0.92
N LEU A 147 20.20 -22.44 1.84
CA LEU A 147 21.36 -21.51 1.72
C LEU A 147 21.26 -19.99 2.03
N LYS A 148 22.28 -19.59 2.82
CA LYS A 148 23.29 -18.49 2.75
C LYS A 148 22.91 -17.05 2.35
N TYR A 149 23.53 -16.15 3.12
CA TYR A 149 23.46 -14.68 3.17
C TYR A 149 23.97 -13.97 1.90
N ASP A 150 23.20 -13.04 1.34
CA ASP A 150 23.63 -12.08 0.30
C ASP A 150 22.97 -10.70 0.52
N SER A 151 23.78 -9.64 0.40
CA SER A 151 23.62 -8.28 0.93
C SER A 151 23.05 -7.24 -0.04
N SER A 152 22.21 -7.64 -0.99
CA SER A 152 21.50 -6.71 -1.91
C SER A 152 20.20 -6.18 -1.27
N LEU A 153 20.34 -5.29 -0.29
CA LEU A 153 19.25 -4.93 0.65
C LEU A 153 18.33 -3.79 0.18
N SER A 154 18.78 -2.92 -0.74
CA SER A 154 18.07 -1.67 -1.07
C SER A 154 16.77 -1.86 -1.87
N ILE A 155 16.55 -3.02 -2.50
CA ILE A 155 15.33 -3.32 -3.28
C ILE A 155 14.28 -4.07 -2.41
N ARG A 156 14.68 -4.57 -1.23
CA ARG A 156 13.86 -5.40 -0.34
C ARG A 156 12.91 -4.59 0.57
N PHE A 157 12.97 -3.26 0.48
CA PHE A 157 12.27 -2.32 1.35
C PHE A 157 10.76 -2.19 1.11
N ILE A 158 10.26 -2.62 -0.06
CA ILE A 158 8.85 -2.47 -0.44
C ILE A 158 8.06 -3.78 -0.19
N GLN A 159 8.65 -4.75 0.52
CA GLN A 159 8.03 -6.05 0.82
C GLN A 159 7.12 -6.03 2.06
N ILE A 160 7.05 -4.92 2.80
CA ILE A 160 6.42 -4.86 4.14
C ILE A 160 5.22 -3.90 4.14
N ILE A 161 4.55 -3.84 3.00
CA ILE A 161 3.33 -3.09 2.80
C ILE A 161 2.40 -3.98 2.00
#